data_AF-A0A1V1T4W2-F1
#
_entry.id   AF-A0A1V1T4W2-F1
#
_cell.length_a   1.000
_cell.length_b   1.000
_cell.length_c   1.000
_cell.angle_alpha   90.00
_cell.angle_beta   90.00
_cell.angle_gamma   90.00
#
_symmetry.space_group_name_H-M   'P 1'
#
loop_
_entity.id
_entity.type
_entity.pdbx_description
1 polymer ?
#
loop_
_entity_poly.entity_id
_entity_poly.type
_entity_poly.pdbx_seq_one_letter_code
_entity_poly.pdbx_strand_id
1 'polypeptide(L)'
;MRSWIGRFLAAVAAVPCSVVHAKPEQIRGVSSPIFHYYLQAYPQDPTIPVMGPEASSEYFNIGSGAIQSANSSAYLTVGADSSSYKTLTLSPSAGTAAPGWALEGDTIITGTSSSWGRQLNFLVCKVGSGDYWQVYLQTGSDVPSGKTCSNYQSLHLPCLC
;
A
#
# COMPACT_ATOMS: atom_id res chain seq x y z
N MET A 1 35.87 -51.00 -37.59
CA MET A 1 34.55 -50.39 -37.87
C MET A 1 34.35 -49.26 -36.85
N ARG A 2 34.23 -48.01 -37.30
CA ARG A 2 34.25 -46.80 -36.47
C ARG A 2 32.85 -46.56 -35.90
N SER A 3 32.71 -46.56 -34.57
CA SER A 3 31.46 -46.24 -33.89
C SER A 3 31.41 -44.73 -33.58
N TRP A 4 30.35 -44.07 -34.05
CA TRP A 4 30.07 -42.65 -33.86
C TRP A 4 29.20 -42.46 -32.60
N ILE A 5 29.72 -41.76 -31.59
CA ILE A 5 28.95 -41.36 -30.41
C ILE A 5 28.33 -40.00 -30.72
N GLY A 6 27.03 -40.00 -31.08
CA GLY A 6 26.23 -38.79 -31.23
C GLY A 6 25.87 -38.21 -29.86
N ARG A 7 26.31 -36.98 -29.59
CA ARG A 7 25.91 -36.20 -28.42
C ARG A 7 24.47 -35.71 -28.61
N PHE A 8 23.55 -36.22 -27.79
CA PHE A 8 22.22 -35.65 -27.64
C PHE A 8 22.31 -34.35 -26.82
N LEU A 9 22.05 -33.21 -27.47
CA LEU A 9 21.76 -31.95 -26.80
C LEU A 9 20.31 -32.01 -26.30
N ALA A 10 20.11 -32.10 -24.99
CA ALA A 10 18.79 -31.96 -24.38
C ALA A 10 18.42 -30.48 -24.32
N ALA A 11 17.43 -30.06 -25.11
CA ALA A 11 16.82 -28.74 -25.00
C ALA A 11 15.86 -28.73 -23.81
N VAL A 12 16.18 -27.95 -22.78
CA VAL A 12 15.27 -27.70 -21.65
C VAL A 12 14.26 -26.65 -22.10
N ALA A 13 13.01 -27.07 -22.32
CA ALA A 13 11.90 -26.16 -22.58
C ALA A 13 11.55 -25.42 -21.28
N ALA A 14 11.77 -24.10 -21.25
CA ALA A 14 11.31 -23.25 -20.16
C ALA A 14 9.78 -23.13 -20.21
N VAL A 15 9.10 -23.63 -19.18
CA VAL A 15 7.66 -23.42 -19.01
C VAL A 15 7.44 -21.97 -18.57
N PRO A 16 6.65 -21.16 -19.29
CA PRO A 16 6.29 -19.83 -18.82
C PRO A 16 5.43 -19.96 -17.57
N CYS A 17 5.96 -19.51 -16.44
CA CYS A 17 5.19 -19.38 -15.21
C CYS A 17 4.24 -18.19 -15.40
N SER A 18 2.94 -18.45 -15.51
CA SER A 18 1.93 -17.40 -15.56
C SER A 18 1.95 -16.64 -14.24
N VAL A 19 2.35 -15.37 -14.28
CA VAL A 19 2.18 -14.46 -13.13
C VAL A 19 0.68 -14.25 -12.91
N VAL A 20 0.10 -14.93 -11.93
CA VAL A 20 -1.26 -14.63 -11.46
C VAL A 20 -1.21 -13.27 -10.79
N HIS A 21 -1.78 -12.26 -11.45
CA HIS A 21 -1.96 -10.95 -10.85
C HIS A 21 -3.05 -11.06 -9.78
N ALA A 22 -2.73 -10.67 -8.54
CA ALA A 22 -3.74 -10.62 -7.50
C ALA A 22 -4.88 -9.69 -7.93
N LYS A 23 -6.12 -10.05 -7.60
CA LYS A 23 -7.26 -9.17 -7.83
C LYS A 23 -7.06 -7.86 -7.04
N PRO A 24 -7.58 -6.72 -7.51
CA PRO A 24 -7.60 -5.51 -6.70
C PRO A 24 -8.36 -5.76 -5.39
N GLU A 25 -7.78 -5.31 -4.27
CA GLU A 25 -8.36 -5.47 -2.94
C GLU A 25 -8.66 -4.09 -2.33
N GLN A 26 -9.67 -4.01 -1.46
CA GLN A 26 -9.81 -2.83 -0.62
C GLN A 26 -8.73 -2.84 0.47
N ILE A 27 -8.50 -1.70 1.13
CA ILE A 27 -7.61 -1.60 2.29
C ILE A 27 -8.41 -0.97 3.43
N ARG A 28 -8.46 -1.60 4.60
CA ARG A 28 -9.33 -1.20 5.72
C ARG A 28 -8.59 -0.99 7.03
N GLY A 29 -9.15 -0.14 7.88
CA GLY A 29 -8.77 -0.02 9.29
C GLY A 29 -9.38 -1.14 10.14
N VAL A 30 -8.61 -1.62 11.11
CA VAL A 30 -9.02 -2.71 12.01
C VAL A 30 -9.10 -2.31 13.48
N SER A 31 -8.89 -1.03 13.79
CA SER A 31 -9.03 -0.48 15.14
C SER A 31 -9.68 0.91 15.10
N SER A 32 -10.26 1.32 16.23
CA SER A 32 -10.81 2.66 16.38
C SER A 32 -9.70 3.72 16.26
N PRO A 33 -9.99 4.89 15.65
CA PRO A 33 -11.31 5.39 15.25
C PRO A 33 -11.73 5.03 13.81
N ILE A 34 -10.90 4.29 13.06
CA ILE A 34 -11.12 3.98 11.64
C ILE A 34 -11.57 2.53 11.42
N PHE A 35 -12.14 1.88 12.44
CA PHE A 35 -12.62 0.51 12.31
C PHE A 35 -13.70 0.43 11.23
N HIS A 36 -13.50 -0.45 10.24
CA HIS A 36 -14.37 -0.58 9.07
C HIS A 36 -14.41 0.67 8.16
N TYR A 37 -13.41 1.55 8.26
CA TYR A 37 -13.17 2.54 7.23
C TYR A 37 -12.18 2.01 6.22
N TYR A 38 -12.28 2.52 4.99
CA TYR A 38 -11.57 2.02 3.83
C TYR A 38 -10.78 3.13 3.15
N LEU A 39 -9.59 2.80 2.68
CA LEU A 39 -8.69 3.70 1.98
C LEU A 39 -9.30 4.15 0.66
N GLN A 40 -9.26 5.46 0.43
CA GLN A 40 -9.83 6.11 -0.75
C GLN A 40 -9.24 7.50 -0.93
N ALA A 41 -9.41 8.10 -2.11
CA ALA A 41 -9.17 9.51 -2.32
C ALA A 41 -10.17 10.37 -1.54
N TYR A 42 -9.71 11.48 -0.95
CA TYR A 42 -10.58 12.42 -0.27
C TYR A 42 -11.48 13.16 -1.28
N PRO A 43 -12.81 13.22 -1.07
CA PRO A 43 -13.72 13.79 -2.08
C PRO A 43 -13.45 15.26 -2.45
N GLN A 44 -12.89 16.05 -1.52
CA GLN A 44 -12.60 17.46 -1.73
C GLN A 44 -11.19 17.70 -2.29
N ASP A 45 -10.28 16.75 -2.14
CA ASP A 45 -8.93 16.78 -2.70
C ASP A 45 -8.45 15.35 -2.98
N PRO A 46 -8.58 14.86 -4.23
CA PRO A 46 -8.26 13.48 -4.55
C PRO A 46 -6.79 13.07 -4.38
N THR A 47 -5.89 14.03 -4.13
CA THR A 47 -4.48 13.74 -3.86
C THR A 47 -4.24 13.27 -2.43
N ILE A 48 -5.21 13.47 -1.54
CA ILE A 48 -5.13 13.12 -0.12
C ILE A 48 -5.75 11.74 0.10
N PRO A 49 -4.97 10.72 0.51
CA PRO A 49 -5.52 9.44 0.93
C PRO A 49 -6.17 9.56 2.32
N VAL A 50 -7.41 9.08 2.42
CA VAL A 50 -8.19 9.05 3.66
C VAL A 50 -8.77 7.68 3.93
N MET A 51 -9.04 7.38 5.19
CA MET A 51 -9.96 6.33 5.61
C MET A 51 -11.37 6.93 5.68
N GLY A 52 -12.32 6.33 5.00
CA GLY A 52 -13.73 6.75 4.98
C GLY A 52 -14.71 5.59 4.79
N PRO A 53 -15.99 5.88 4.48
CA PRO A 53 -17.02 4.87 4.31
C PRO A 53 -16.70 3.83 3.22
N GLU A 54 -17.17 2.60 3.40
CA GLU A 54 -17.01 1.49 2.45
C GLU A 54 -17.61 1.78 1.07
N ALA A 55 -18.76 2.46 1.04
CA ALA A 55 -19.49 2.73 -0.20
C ALA A 55 -18.70 3.56 -1.22
N SER A 56 -17.70 4.30 -0.77
CA SER A 56 -16.79 5.10 -1.60
C SER A 56 -15.35 4.57 -1.60
N SER A 57 -15.13 3.36 -1.07
CA SER A 57 -13.82 2.71 -1.05
C SER A 57 -13.24 2.58 -2.45
N GLU A 58 -11.92 2.71 -2.53
CA GLU A 58 -11.17 2.29 -3.70
C GLU A 58 -10.73 0.83 -3.59
N TYR A 59 -10.40 0.25 -4.74
CA TYR A 59 -9.70 -1.02 -4.83
C TYR A 59 -8.27 -0.75 -5.29
N PHE A 60 -7.32 -1.55 -4.82
CA PHE A 60 -5.90 -1.34 -5.07
C PHE A 60 -5.25 -2.59 -5.64
N ASN A 61 -4.50 -2.42 -6.72
CA ASN A 61 -3.49 -3.37 -7.16
C ASN A 61 -2.29 -3.24 -6.23
N ILE A 62 -1.91 -4.34 -5.56
CA ILE A 62 -0.81 -4.36 -4.60
C ILE A 62 0.22 -5.37 -5.11
N GLY A 63 1.44 -4.89 -5.32
CA GLY A 63 2.51 -5.74 -5.84
C GLY A 63 3.73 -4.93 -6.24
N SER A 64 4.86 -5.61 -6.40
CA SER A 64 6.12 -5.02 -6.89
C SER A 64 6.56 -3.74 -6.14
N GLY A 65 6.29 -3.66 -4.83
CA GLY A 65 6.63 -2.51 -4.00
C GLY A 65 5.66 -1.33 -4.09
N ALA A 66 4.52 -1.48 -4.77
CA ALA A 66 3.55 -0.43 -5.03
C ALA A 66 2.13 -0.82 -4.58
N ILE A 67 1.35 0.23 -4.27
CA ILE A 67 -0.10 0.18 -4.06
C ILE A 67 -0.67 1.19 -5.05
N GLN A 68 -1.42 0.70 -6.03
CA GLN A 68 -1.99 1.52 -7.09
C GLN A 68 -3.51 1.38 -7.09
N SER A 69 -4.22 2.50 -7.03
CA SER A 69 -5.66 2.54 -7.18
C SER A 69 -6.08 1.95 -8.52
N ALA A 70 -6.94 0.94 -8.49
CA ALA A 70 -7.64 0.43 -9.67
C ALA A 70 -8.69 1.42 -10.19
N ASN A 71 -9.16 2.34 -9.33
CA ASN A 71 -10.16 3.34 -9.68
C ASN A 71 -9.54 4.52 -10.48
N SER A 72 -8.38 5.02 -10.04
CA SER A 72 -7.77 6.24 -10.59
C SER A 72 -6.41 6.02 -11.25
N SER A 73 -5.82 4.83 -11.14
CA SER A 73 -4.42 4.54 -11.49
C SER A 73 -3.38 5.33 -10.68
N ALA A 74 -3.81 6.10 -9.68
CA ALA A 74 -2.90 6.81 -8.79
C ALA A 74 -2.19 5.84 -7.83
N TYR A 75 -0.93 6.10 -7.55
CA TYR A 75 -0.11 5.35 -6.63
C TYR A 75 -0.14 6.00 -5.25
N LEU A 76 -0.27 5.18 -4.21
CA LEU A 76 -0.04 5.60 -2.84
C LEU A 76 1.47 5.76 -2.63
N THR A 77 1.92 6.99 -2.42
CA THR A 77 3.33 7.33 -2.23
C THR A 77 3.56 7.95 -0.85
N VAL A 78 4.82 7.93 -0.40
CA VAL A 78 5.24 8.44 0.91
C VAL A 78 6.15 9.65 0.70
N GLY A 79 5.87 10.74 1.42
CA GLY A 79 6.63 11.99 1.39
C GLY A 79 7.96 11.92 2.14
N ALA A 80 8.80 12.93 1.91
CA ALA A 80 10.12 13.09 2.52
C ALA A 80 10.08 14.01 3.76
N ASP A 81 8.98 14.00 4.51
CA ASP A 81 8.78 14.88 5.68
C ASP A 81 9.86 14.62 6.75
N SER A 82 10.28 15.68 7.45
CA SER A 82 11.24 15.58 8.55
C SER A 82 10.62 15.03 9.84
N SER A 83 9.32 15.22 10.03
CA SER A 83 8.55 14.63 11.13
C SER A 83 8.48 13.12 11.01
N SER A 84 8.27 12.42 12.13
CA SER A 84 8.09 10.97 12.09
C SER A 84 6.74 10.50 11.52
N TYR A 85 5.76 11.38 11.37
CA TYR A 85 4.63 11.16 10.47
C TYR A 85 4.98 11.60 9.04
N LYS A 86 4.94 10.68 8.08
CA LYS A 86 5.20 10.96 6.66
C LYS A 86 3.88 11.12 5.93
N THR A 87 3.78 12.20 5.16
CA THR A 87 2.60 12.51 4.36
C THR A 87 2.44 11.44 3.30
N LEU A 88 1.25 10.82 3.26
CA LEU A 88 0.89 9.95 2.14
C LEU A 88 0.16 10.78 1.08
N THR A 89 0.40 10.45 -0.18
CA THR A 89 -0.26 11.09 -1.33
C THR A 89 -0.70 10.07 -2.36
N LEU A 90 -1.78 10.37 -3.08
CA LEU A 90 -2.16 9.67 -4.31
C LEU A 90 -1.58 10.45 -5.50
N SER A 91 -0.63 9.83 -6.20
CA SER A 91 0.18 10.46 -7.26
C SER A 91 0.08 9.70 -8.58
N PRO A 92 0.13 10.36 -9.76
CA PRO A 92 0.15 9.67 -11.05
C PRO A 92 1.41 8.81 -11.29
N SER A 93 2.45 8.97 -10.46
CA SER A 93 3.67 8.17 -10.51
C SER A 93 3.92 7.50 -9.16
N ALA A 94 4.41 6.26 -9.19
CA ALA A 94 4.87 5.54 -8.00
C ALA A 94 6.06 6.22 -7.29
N GLY A 95 6.66 7.25 -7.90
CA GLY A 95 7.88 7.89 -7.42
C GLY A 95 9.15 7.15 -7.86
N THR A 96 10.32 7.72 -7.58
CA THR A 96 11.63 7.18 -8.00
C THR A 96 12.06 5.95 -7.19
N ALA A 97 11.40 5.71 -6.07
CA ALA A 97 11.37 4.45 -5.36
C ALA A 97 9.91 4.29 -4.97
N ALA A 98 9.16 3.40 -5.64
CA ALA A 98 7.89 2.93 -5.08
C ALA A 98 8.19 2.63 -3.60
N PRO A 99 7.37 3.09 -2.65
CA PRO A 99 7.77 3.23 -1.24
C PRO A 99 8.12 1.91 -0.55
N GLY A 100 8.14 0.81 -1.31
CA GLY A 100 8.50 -0.52 -0.89
C GLY A 100 7.32 -1.17 -0.20
N TRP A 101 6.08 -0.80 -0.56
CA TRP A 101 4.89 -1.41 0.04
C TRP A 101 4.98 -2.92 -0.08
N ALA A 102 4.65 -3.59 1.01
CA ALA A 102 4.63 -5.03 1.12
C ALA A 102 3.44 -5.46 1.99
N LEU A 103 3.25 -6.78 2.03
CA LEU A 103 2.26 -7.42 2.89
C LEU A 103 2.98 -8.30 3.91
N GLU A 104 2.54 -8.21 5.16
CA GLU A 104 2.84 -9.21 6.19
C GLU A 104 1.53 -9.87 6.58
N GLY A 105 1.28 -11.06 6.02
CA GLY A 105 -0.08 -11.62 6.01
C GLY A 105 -1.00 -10.72 5.20
N ASP A 106 -2.04 -10.17 5.85
CA ASP A 106 -2.96 -9.20 5.27
C ASP A 106 -2.60 -7.74 5.61
N THR A 107 -1.57 -7.51 6.44
CA THR A 107 -1.23 -6.18 6.94
C THR A 107 -0.40 -5.41 5.91
N ILE A 108 -0.81 -4.18 5.61
CA ILE A 108 -0.04 -3.24 4.78
C ILE A 108 1.18 -2.76 5.58
N ILE A 109 2.36 -2.92 5.01
CA ILE A 109 3.61 -2.44 5.59
C ILE A 109 4.48 -1.76 4.54
N THR A 110 5.44 -0.93 4.95
CA THR A 110 6.63 -0.72 4.13
C THR A 110 7.59 -1.90 4.33
N GLY A 111 8.26 -2.32 3.26
CA GLY A 111 9.21 -3.41 3.26
C GLY A 111 10.56 -3.00 3.85
N THR A 112 11.33 -4.00 4.30
CA THR A 112 12.65 -3.80 4.94
C THR A 112 13.65 -3.01 4.09
N SER A 113 13.55 -3.11 2.76
CA SER A 113 14.40 -2.38 1.81
C SER A 113 13.92 -0.97 1.49
N SER A 114 12.78 -0.52 2.02
CA SER A 114 12.30 0.85 1.83
C SER A 114 13.21 1.85 2.55
N SER A 115 13.18 3.11 2.11
CA SER A 115 13.91 4.20 2.78
C SER A 115 13.45 4.46 4.22
N TRP A 116 12.29 3.93 4.62
CA TRP A 116 11.76 4.01 5.98
C TRP A 116 11.92 2.70 6.77
N GLY A 117 12.53 1.67 6.20
CA GLY A 117 12.61 0.33 6.79
C GLY A 117 11.23 -0.35 6.89
N ARG A 118 11.12 -1.40 7.70
CA ARG A 118 9.84 -2.07 7.93
C ARG A 118 8.97 -1.28 8.90
N GLN A 119 7.88 -0.69 8.39
CA GLN A 119 6.89 0.05 9.18
C GLN A 119 5.50 -0.55 8.98
N LEU A 120 4.78 -0.74 10.08
CA LEU A 120 3.39 -1.26 10.09
C LEU A 120 2.40 -0.29 10.78
N ASN A 121 2.93 0.83 11.28
CA ASN A 121 2.17 1.80 12.03
C ASN A 121 1.79 2.96 11.12
N PHE A 122 0.53 3.35 11.22
CA PHE A 122 -0.03 4.53 10.59
C PHE A 122 -0.53 5.50 11.65
N LEU A 123 -0.46 6.78 11.32
CA LEU A 123 -1.15 7.83 12.04
C LEU A 123 -2.34 8.25 11.19
N VAL A 124 -3.51 8.42 11.82
CA VAL A 124 -4.68 8.96 11.12
C VAL A 124 -5.18 10.20 11.82
N CYS A 125 -5.52 11.24 11.06
CA CYS A 125 -6.00 12.52 11.59
C CYS A 125 -7.33 12.89 10.96
N LYS A 126 -8.31 13.33 11.77
CA LYS A 126 -9.63 13.74 11.27
C LYS A 126 -9.49 14.93 10.32
N VAL A 127 -10.23 14.91 9.21
CA VAL A 127 -10.22 15.98 8.20
C VAL A 127 -11.63 16.54 8.03
N GLY A 128 -11.72 17.87 8.04
CA GLY A 128 -12.99 18.58 7.90
C GLY A 128 -13.99 18.23 9.02
N SER A 129 -15.26 18.45 8.73
CA SER A 129 -16.38 18.12 9.63
C SER A 129 -16.95 16.71 9.40
N GLY A 130 -16.49 16.00 8.37
CA GLY A 130 -16.96 14.67 8.00
C GLY A 130 -16.26 13.54 8.76
N ASP A 131 -16.61 12.31 8.40
CA ASP A 131 -16.05 11.08 8.95
C ASP A 131 -14.87 10.56 8.11
N TYR A 132 -13.97 11.46 7.74
CA TYR A 132 -12.75 11.14 7.00
C TYR A 132 -11.52 11.34 7.88
N TRP A 133 -10.57 10.41 7.73
CA TRP A 133 -9.31 10.45 8.46
C TRP A 133 -8.14 10.35 7.48
N GLN A 134 -7.38 11.44 7.32
CA GLN A 134 -6.18 11.44 6.49
C GLN A 134 -5.14 10.51 7.08
N VAL A 135 -4.51 9.73 6.21
CA VAL A 135 -3.54 8.69 6.58
C VAL A 135 -2.12 9.21 6.38
N TYR A 136 -1.26 8.89 7.34
CA TYR A 136 0.16 9.14 7.33
C TYR A 136 0.90 7.83 7.67
N LEU A 137 2.08 7.62 7.08
CA LEU A 137 2.99 6.56 7.55
C LEU A 137 3.66 7.03 8.83
N GLN A 138 3.62 6.24 9.90
CA GLN A 138 4.23 6.61 11.18
C GLN A 138 5.55 5.85 11.37
N THR A 139 6.66 6.58 11.41
CA THR A 139 8.03 6.06 11.64
C THR A 139 8.54 6.38 13.04
N GLY A 140 7.71 6.95 13.92
CA GLY A 140 8.03 7.37 15.27
C GLY A 140 6.77 7.68 16.06
N SER A 141 6.69 8.84 16.70
CA SER A 141 5.56 9.20 17.58
C SER A 141 5.06 10.64 17.42
N ASP A 142 5.62 11.42 16.49
CA ASP A 142 5.16 12.78 16.25
C ASP A 142 3.71 12.78 15.76
N VAL A 143 2.98 13.84 16.09
CA VAL A 143 1.59 14.05 15.67
C VAL A 143 1.44 15.52 15.24
N PRO A 144 0.72 15.83 14.14
CA PRO A 144 0.42 17.19 13.75
C PRO A 144 -0.26 17.97 14.87
N SER A 145 0.24 19.17 15.17
CA SER A 145 -0.35 20.05 16.17
C SER A 145 -1.72 20.57 15.74
N GLY A 146 -2.63 20.72 16.70
CA GLY A 146 -3.97 21.25 16.45
C GLY A 146 -4.92 20.32 15.69
N LYS A 147 -4.51 19.07 15.40
CA LYS A 147 -5.38 18.05 14.79
C LYS A 147 -5.80 16.99 15.81
N THR A 148 -7.00 16.43 15.61
CA THR A 148 -7.43 15.22 16.31
C THR A 148 -6.90 14.01 15.55
N CYS A 149 -5.97 13.27 16.15
CA CYS A 149 -5.35 12.13 15.51
C CYS A 149 -5.28 10.90 16.41
N SER A 150 -5.13 9.73 15.80
CA SER A 150 -4.90 8.45 16.47
C SER A 150 -3.66 7.78 15.91
N ASN A 151 -2.73 7.43 16.80
CA ASN A 151 -1.47 6.77 16.47
C ASN A 151 -1.62 5.24 16.39
N TYR A 152 -0.60 4.58 15.86
CA TYR A 152 -0.44 3.12 15.84
C TYR A 152 -1.64 2.37 15.26
N GLN A 153 -2.23 2.96 14.21
CA GLN A 153 -3.24 2.30 13.41
C GLN A 153 -2.56 1.29 12.49
N SER A 154 -3.23 0.19 12.18
CA SER A 154 -2.81 -0.76 11.16
C SER A 154 -3.86 -0.81 10.06
N LEU A 155 -3.38 -1.01 8.83
CA LEU A 155 -4.21 -1.14 7.64
C LEU A 155 -4.07 -2.55 7.09
N HIS A 156 -5.18 -3.15 6.72
CA HIS A 156 -5.22 -4.55 6.31
C HIS A 156 -6.01 -4.71 5.02
N LEU A 157 -5.68 -5.73 4.25
CA LEU A 157 -6.62 -6.28 3.28
C LEU A 157 -7.85 -6.83 4.04
N PRO A 158 -9.07 -6.71 3.50
CA PRO A 158 -10.20 -7.47 3.99
C PRO A 158 -9.79 -8.93 4.06
N CYS A 159 -9.96 -9.56 5.23
CA CYS A 159 -9.64 -10.97 5.38
C CYS A 159 -10.34 -11.74 4.25
N LEU A 160 -9.58 -12.57 3.53
CA LEU A 160 -10.16 -13.51 2.58
C LEU A 160 -11.11 -14.42 3.35
N CYS A 161 -12.41 -14.18 3.21
CA CYS A 161 -13.45 -15.07 3.70
C CYS A 161 -13.31 -16.46 3.07
#